data_AF-A0A832IDB3-F1
#
_entry.id   AF-A0A832IDB3-F1
#
_cell.length_a   1.000
_cell.length_b   1.000
_cell.length_c   1.000
_cell.angle_alpha   90.00
_cell.angle_beta   90.00
_cell.angle_gamma   90.00
#
_symmetry.space_group_name_H-M   'P 1'
#
loop_
_entity.id
_entity.type
_entity.pdbx_description
1 polymer ?
#
loop_
_entity_poly.entity_id
_entity_poly.type
_entity_poly.pdbx_seq_one_letter_code
_entity_poly.pdbx_strand_id
1 'polypeptide(L)'
;MEDVLLQIASVCVQDRSLLEIVKHVASMSDEEKELFKTKVKAYFLNRTDETDLQAYEFFRLILEDKNAERVLKMLEEESNKI
;
A
#
# COMPACT_ATOMS: atom_id res chain seq x y z
N MET A 1 8.90 -3.75 10.40
CA MET A 1 7.92 -3.97 9.30
C MET A 1 6.56 -3.42 9.69
N GLU A 2 6.08 -3.74 10.89
CA GLU A 2 4.87 -3.14 11.47
C GLU A 2 4.94 -1.61 11.55
N ASP A 3 6.09 -1.04 11.92
CA ASP A 3 6.31 0.42 11.96
C ASP A 3 6.06 1.12 10.61
N VAL A 4 6.38 0.45 9.50
CA VAL A 4 6.20 1.02 8.15
C VAL A 4 4.73 0.98 7.73
N LEU A 5 4.00 -0.09 8.10
CA LEU A 5 2.56 -0.17 7.84
C LEU A 5 1.79 0.87 8.68
N LEU A 6 2.23 1.14 9.91
CA LEU A 6 1.69 2.22 10.74
C LEU A 6 1.95 3.60 10.14
N GLN A 7 3.13 3.84 9.55
CA GLN A 7 3.39 5.08 8.81
C GLN A 7 2.45 5.24 7.62
N ILE A 8 2.25 4.17 6.82
CA ILE A 8 1.29 4.19 5.71
C ILE A 8 -0.12 4.49 6.22
N ALA A 9 -0.55 3.82 7.29
CA ALA A 9 -1.85 4.08 7.91
C ALA A 9 -1.98 5.55 8.36
N SER A 10 -0.98 6.10 9.04
CA SER A 10 -0.98 7.51 9.46
C SER A 10 -1.12 8.48 8.30
N VAL A 11 -0.48 8.21 7.15
CA VAL A 11 -0.60 9.08 5.96
C VAL A 11 -1.98 8.94 5.32
N CYS A 12 -2.55 7.74 5.26
CA CYS A 12 -3.90 7.50 4.73
C CYS A 12 -5.00 8.27 5.48
N VAL A 13 -4.78 8.66 6.75
CA VAL A 13 -5.72 9.54 7.49
C VAL A 13 -5.82 10.92 6.84
N GLN A 14 -4.72 11.41 6.26
CA GLN A 14 -4.62 12.76 5.70
C GLN A 14 -4.71 12.77 4.16
N ASP A 15 -4.31 11.69 3.51
CA ASP A 15 -4.32 11.53 2.05
C ASP A 15 -5.38 10.52 1.61
N ARG A 16 -6.50 11.06 1.10
CA ARG A 16 -7.61 10.26 0.57
C ARG A 16 -7.21 9.46 -0.67
N SER A 17 -6.33 9.97 -1.51
CA SER A 17 -5.91 9.26 -2.73
C SER A 17 -5.11 8.02 -2.35
N LEU A 18 -4.20 8.14 -1.37
CA LEU A 18 -3.44 7.01 -0.85
C LEU A 18 -4.35 5.96 -0.20
N LEU A 19 -5.34 6.40 0.59
CA LEU A 19 -6.32 5.51 1.20
C LEU A 19 -7.11 4.70 0.16
N GLU A 20 -7.58 5.32 -0.92
CA GLU A 20 -8.32 4.63 -1.96
C GLU A 20 -7.46 3.59 -2.70
N ILE A 21 -6.16 3.86 -2.89
CA ILE A 21 -5.22 2.86 -3.44
C ILE A 21 -5.12 1.65 -2.50
N VAL A 22 -4.94 1.87 -1.19
CA VAL A 22 -4.84 0.79 -0.21
C VAL A 22 -6.13 -0.04 -0.15
N LYS A 23 -7.30 0.61 -0.16
CA LYS A 23 -8.60 -0.07 -0.22
C LYS A 23 -8.73 -0.92 -1.49
N HIS A 24 -8.34 -0.37 -2.63
CA HIS A 24 -8.42 -1.09 -3.89
C HIS A 24 -7.55 -2.35 -3.85
N VAL A 25 -6.30 -2.23 -3.40
CA VAL A 25 -5.38 -3.37 -3.24
C VAL A 25 -5.89 -4.40 -2.23
N ALA A 26 -6.51 -3.97 -1.13
CA ALA A 26 -7.10 -4.88 -0.14
C ALA A 26 -8.30 -5.66 -0.70
N SER A 27 -9.02 -5.09 -1.68
CA SER A 27 -10.18 -5.73 -2.32
C SER A 27 -9.84 -6.68 -3.47
N MET A 28 -8.58 -6.69 -3.93
CA MET A 28 -8.14 -7.56 -5.03
C MET A 28 -8.11 -9.03 -4.61
N SER A 29 -8.52 -9.90 -5.53
CA SER A 29 -8.22 -11.33 -5.47
C SER A 29 -6.72 -11.60 -5.59
N ASP A 30 -6.29 -12.80 -5.22
CA ASP A 30 -4.88 -13.20 -5.32
C ASP A 30 -4.38 -13.14 -6.77
N GLU A 31 -5.21 -13.51 -7.75
CA GLU A 31 -4.88 -13.43 -9.18
C GLU A 31 -4.69 -11.97 -9.64
N GLU A 32 -5.57 -11.06 -9.21
CA GLU A 32 -5.45 -9.63 -9.51
C GLU A 32 -4.20 -9.02 -8.85
N LYS A 33 -3.90 -9.40 -7.60
CA LYS A 33 -2.69 -8.97 -6.90
C LYS A 33 -1.43 -9.41 -7.64
N GLU A 34 -1.33 -10.67 -8.05
CA GLU A 34 -0.15 -11.17 -8.77
C GLU A 34 0.02 -10.51 -10.14
N LEU A 35 -1.09 -10.31 -10.87
CA LEU A 35 -1.07 -9.55 -12.12
C LEU A 35 -0.58 -8.12 -11.88
N PHE A 36 -1.08 -7.46 -10.83
CA PHE A 36 -0.72 -6.09 -10.53
C PHE A 36 0.72 -5.95 -10.05
N LYS A 37 1.22 -6.87 -9.19
CA LYS A 37 2.64 -6.96 -8.83
C LYS A 37 3.54 -7.02 -10.06
N THR A 38 3.16 -7.82 -11.05
CA THR A 38 3.91 -7.94 -12.31
C THR A 38 3.94 -6.61 -13.07
N LYS A 39 2.81 -5.92 -13.17
CA LYS A 39 2.72 -4.59 -13.82
C LYS A 39 3.55 -3.53 -13.09
N VAL A 40 3.49 -3.51 -11.76
CA VAL A 40 4.28 -2.59 -10.92
C VAL A 40 5.77 -2.83 -11.16
N LYS A 41 6.25 -4.08 -11.06
CA LYS A 41 7.65 -4.42 -11.34
C LYS A 41 8.10 -3.96 -12.73
N ALA A 42 7.27 -4.20 -13.75
CA ALA A 42 7.59 -3.78 -15.11
C ALA A 42 7.62 -2.25 -15.27
N TYR A 43 6.69 -1.54 -14.62
CA TYR A 43 6.62 -0.07 -14.68
C TYR A 43 7.84 0.60 -14.03
N PHE A 44 8.32 0.06 -12.91
CA PHE A 44 9.45 0.62 -12.15
C PHE A 44 10.83 0.11 -12.57
N LEU A 45 10.91 -0.86 -13.49
CA LEU A 45 12.17 -1.52 -13.86
C LEU A 45 13.31 -0.57 -14.25
N ASN A 46 12.99 0.53 -14.94
CA ASN A 46 13.98 1.50 -15.45
C ASN A 46 13.87 2.87 -14.78
N ARG A 47 13.11 2.96 -13.69
CA ARG A 47 12.90 4.20 -12.95
C ARG A 47 13.88 4.26 -11.79
N THR A 48 14.62 5.35 -11.70
CA THR A 48 15.76 5.47 -10.76
C THR A 48 15.75 6.74 -9.94
N ASP A 49 14.78 7.64 -10.15
CA ASP A 49 14.61 8.77 -9.26
C ASP A 49 14.08 8.33 -7.89
N GLU A 50 14.37 9.13 -6.88
CA GLU A 50 14.03 8.83 -5.49
C GLU A 50 12.52 8.67 -5.27
N THR A 51 11.71 9.44 -6.00
CA THR A 51 10.25 9.39 -5.87
C THR A 51 9.72 8.07 -6.42
N ASP A 52 10.21 7.64 -7.58
CA ASP A 52 9.84 6.38 -8.19
C ASP A 52 10.30 5.18 -7.35
N LEU A 53 11.47 5.25 -6.70
CA LEU A 53 11.93 4.22 -5.77
C LEU A 53 11.03 4.11 -4.54
N GLN A 54 10.66 5.23 -3.93
CA GLN A 54 9.73 5.26 -2.79
C GLN A 54 8.34 4.77 -3.17
N ALA A 55 7.84 5.14 -4.35
CA ALA A 55 6.56 4.66 -4.86
C ALA A 55 6.59 3.14 -5.11
N TYR A 56 7.67 2.61 -5.67
CA TYR A 56 7.85 1.17 -5.85
C TYR A 56 7.86 0.43 -4.51
N GLU A 57 8.58 0.94 -3.51
CA GLU A 57 8.59 0.36 -2.17
C GLU A 57 7.20 0.34 -1.53
N PHE A 58 6.45 1.44 -1.65
CA PHE A 58 5.06 1.52 -1.20
C PHE A 58 4.21 0.42 -1.84
N PHE A 59 4.21 0.33 -3.18
CA PHE A 59 3.42 -0.69 -3.89
C PHE A 59 3.85 -2.11 -3.52
N ARG A 60 5.15 -2.36 -3.42
CA ARG A 60 5.70 -3.66 -3.01
C ARG A 60 5.19 -4.06 -1.62
N LEU A 61 5.16 -3.12 -0.68
CA LEU A 61 4.72 -3.37 0.69
C LEU A 61 3.22 -3.67 0.78
N ILE A 62 2.37 -2.86 0.14
CA ILE A 62 0.91 -3.03 0.25
C ILE A 62 0.40 -4.25 -0.53
N LEU A 63 1.12 -4.67 -1.58
CA LEU A 63 0.80 -5.87 -2.37
C LEU A 63 1.28 -7.17 -1.73
N GLU A 64 2.19 -7.09 -0.75
CA GLU A 64 2.71 -8.27 -0.05
C GLU A 64 1.67 -8.82 0.93
N ASP A 65 1.43 -10.14 0.87
CA ASP A 65 0.49 -10.86 1.73
C ASP A 65 -0.86 -10.13 1.92
N LYS A 66 -1.20 -9.84 3.17
CA LYS A 66 -2.39 -9.12 3.63
C LYS A 66 -2.05 -7.73 4.16
N ASN A 67 -0.94 -7.14 3.73
CA ASN A 67 -0.48 -5.86 4.29
C ASN A 67 -1.46 -4.73 4.04
N ALA A 68 -2.10 -4.66 2.86
CA ALA A 68 -3.17 -3.69 2.63
C ALA A 68 -4.33 -3.85 3.63
N GLU A 69 -4.77 -5.08 3.94
CA GLU A 69 -5.79 -5.32 4.97
C GLU A 69 -5.31 -4.92 6.37
N ARG A 70 -4.05 -5.17 6.71
CA ARG A 70 -3.46 -4.76 7.99
C ARG A 70 -3.44 -3.25 8.14
N VAL A 71 -3.09 -2.52 7.10
CA VAL A 71 -3.12 -1.04 7.08
C VAL A 71 -4.55 -0.53 7.33
N LEU A 72 -5.56 -1.13 6.68
CA LEU A 72 -6.96 -0.76 6.92
C LEU A 72 -7.42 -1.04 8.35
N LYS A 73 -7.02 -2.16 8.95
CA LYS A 73 -7.32 -2.46 10.35
C LYS A 73 -6.67 -1.45 11.31
N MET A 74 -5.42 -1.08 11.06
CA MET A 74 -4.73 -0.05 11.86
C MET A 74 -5.47 1.31 11.78
N LEU A 75 -5.99 1.67 10.61
CA LEU A 75 -6.79 2.88 10.43
C LEU A 75 -8.10 2.87 11.23
N GLU A 76 -8.79 1.73 11.26
CA GLU A 76 -10.01 1.56 12.06
C GLU A 76 -9.72 1.65 13.57
N GLU A 77 -8.61 1.05 14.02
CA GLU A 77 -8.18 1.11 15.41
C GLU A 77 -7.76 2.52 15.85
N GLU A 78 -7.12 3.30 14.97
CA GLU A 78 -6.78 4.71 15.24
C GLU A 78 -8.02 5.61 15.22
N SER A 79 -8.98 5.37 14.32
CA SER A 79 -10.23 6.14 14.26
C SER A 79 -11.15 5.89 15.46
N ASN A 80 -11.10 4.70 16.07
CA ASN A 80 -11.87 4.36 17.27
C ASN A 80 -11.26 4.86 18.59
N LYS A 81 -10.07 5.48 18.55
CA LYS A 81 -9.40 6.08 19.74
C LYS A 81 -9.73 7.58 19.92
N ILE A 82 -10.44 8.18 18.96
CA ILE A 82 -10.88 9.59 18.94
C ILE A 82 -12.39 9.64 19.26
#